data_AF-A0A2N5IPC6-F1
#
_entry.id   AF-A0A2N5IPC6-F1
#
_cell.length_a   1.000
_cell.length_b   1.000
_cell.length_c   1.000
_cell.angle_alpha   90.00
_cell.angle_beta   90.00
_cell.angle_gamma   90.00
#
_symmetry.space_group_name_H-M   'P 1'
#
loop_
_entity.id
_entity.type
_entity.pdbx_description
1 polymer ?
#
loop_
_entity_poly.entity_id
_entity_poly.type
_entity_poly.pdbx_seq_one_letter_code
_entity_poly.pdbx_strand_id
1 'polypeptide(L)'
;MTMDELISLAEQCLEIVKGLDEITEEDARDMILSGEPDLAIADALDIAYSHPGLYAKFPDGVYELAKDPDYMAIHVYLDLLKAHRKR
;
A
#
# COMPACT_ATOMS: atom_id res chain seq x y z
N MET A 1 4.93 -13.25 -5.41
CA MET A 1 4.31 -13.17 -4.07
C MET A 1 3.11 -14.10 -4.06
N THR A 2 2.86 -14.84 -3.00
CA THR A 2 1.62 -15.62 -2.83
C THR A 2 0.48 -14.70 -2.39
N MET A 3 -0.77 -15.19 -2.45
CA MET A 3 -1.92 -14.42 -1.94
C MET A 3 -1.79 -14.11 -0.45
N ASP A 4 -1.38 -15.08 0.37
CA ASP A 4 -1.20 -14.90 1.81
C ASP A 4 -0.11 -13.84 2.14
N GLU A 5 0.98 -13.84 1.37
CA GLU A 5 2.03 -12.82 1.49
C GLU A 5 1.50 -11.42 1.14
N LEU A 6 0.63 -11.32 0.11
CA LEU A 6 0.05 -10.06 -0.34
C LEU A 6 -0.97 -9.52 0.66
N ILE A 7 -1.80 -10.39 1.25
CA ILE A 7 -2.71 -10.05 2.36
C ILE A 7 -1.92 -9.52 3.55
N SER A 8 -0.88 -10.24 3.98
CA SER A 8 -0.04 -9.81 5.11
C SER A 8 0.67 -8.48 4.82
N LEU A 9 1.05 -8.23 3.57
CA LEU A 9 1.63 -6.95 3.16
C LEU A 9 0.60 -5.82 3.23
N ALA A 10 -0.63 -6.05 2.77
CA ALA A 10 -1.73 -5.09 2.83
C ALA A 10 -2.06 -4.69 4.28
N GLU A 11 -2.16 -5.67 5.19
CA GLU A 11 -2.38 -5.41 6.62
C GLU A 11 -1.27 -4.54 7.23
N GLN A 12 0.00 -4.79 6.89
CA GLN A 12 1.11 -3.95 7.32
C GLN A 12 1.02 -2.52 6.78
N CYS A 13 0.52 -2.35 5.55
CA CYS A 13 0.31 -1.03 4.97
C CYS A 13 -0.79 -0.25 5.71
N LEU A 14 -1.90 -0.90 6.04
CA LEU A 14 -2.99 -0.26 6.79
C LEU A 14 -2.57 0.18 8.19
N GLU A 15 -1.73 -0.59 8.87
CA GLU A 15 -1.21 -0.17 10.19
C GLU A 15 -0.32 1.09 10.12
N ILE A 16 0.31 1.39 8.97
CA ILE A 16 1.11 2.61 8.79
C ILE A 16 0.24 3.86 8.71
N VAL A 17 -0.93 3.73 8.09
CA VAL A 17 -1.86 4.85 7.82
C VAL A 17 -3.06 4.88 8.77
N LYS A 18 -3.04 4.05 9.80
CA LYS A 18 -4.12 3.88 10.76
C LYS A 18 -4.58 5.17 11.42
N GLY A 19 -5.89 5.40 11.40
CA GLY A 19 -6.57 6.55 11.96
C GLY A 19 -6.39 7.85 11.15
N LEU A 20 -5.89 7.76 9.90
CA LEU A 20 -5.77 8.93 9.03
C LEU A 20 -6.99 9.09 8.13
N ASP A 21 -7.59 7.99 7.69
CA ASP A 21 -8.85 7.96 6.95
C ASP A 21 -9.63 6.68 7.27
N GLU A 22 -10.52 6.76 8.26
CA GLU A 22 -11.26 5.59 8.75
C GLU A 22 -12.19 4.97 7.69
N ILE A 23 -12.69 5.77 6.74
CA ILE A 23 -13.59 5.28 5.68
C ILE A 23 -12.80 4.46 4.69
N THR A 24 -11.68 5.00 4.19
CA THR A 24 -10.83 4.28 3.25
C THR A 24 -10.15 3.07 3.91
N GLU A 25 -9.83 3.13 5.21
CA GLU A 25 -9.35 1.98 5.96
C GLU A 25 -10.38 0.83 6.06
N GLU A 26 -11.67 1.15 6.21
CA GLU A 26 -12.75 0.16 6.21
C GLU A 26 -12.89 -0.49 4.83
N ASP A 27 -12.95 0.32 3.78
CA ASP A 27 -13.03 -0.16 2.39
C ASP A 27 -11.84 -1.07 2.03
N ALA A 28 -10.62 -0.68 2.41
CA ALA A 28 -9.43 -1.48 2.17
C ALA A 28 -9.44 -2.83 2.91
N ARG A 29 -10.05 -2.91 4.11
CA ARG A 29 -10.23 -4.19 4.81
C ARG A 29 -11.21 -5.10 4.08
N ASP A 30 -12.28 -4.55 3.52
CA ASP A 30 -13.25 -5.31 2.72
C ASP A 30 -12.63 -5.83 1.41
N MET A 31 -11.72 -5.06 0.80
CA MET A 31 -10.94 -5.50 -0.36
C MET A 31 -10.05 -6.71 -0.02
N ILE A 32 -9.36 -6.69 1.12
CA ILE A 32 -8.56 -7.84 1.58
C ILE A 32 -9.45 -9.09 1.72
N LEU A 33 -10.63 -8.95 2.34
CA LEU A 33 -11.58 -10.05 2.52
C LEU A 33 -12.15 -10.57 1.19
N SER A 34 -12.26 -9.70 0.19
CA SER A 34 -12.75 -10.01 -1.15
C SER A 34 -11.68 -10.60 -2.09
N GLY A 35 -10.43 -10.70 -1.62
CA GLY A 35 -9.32 -11.25 -2.40
C GLY A 35 -8.61 -10.21 -3.29
N GLU A 36 -8.74 -8.92 -2.97
CA GLU A 36 -8.12 -7.79 -3.67
C GLU A 36 -7.13 -7.01 -2.77
N PRO A 37 -6.15 -7.68 -2.13
CA PRO A 37 -5.22 -7.03 -1.20
C PRO A 37 -4.27 -6.03 -1.88
N ASP A 38 -4.04 -6.12 -3.19
CA ASP A 38 -3.28 -5.13 -3.95
C ASP A 38 -3.99 -3.77 -4.02
N LEU A 39 -5.32 -3.77 -4.12
CA LEU A 39 -6.12 -2.55 -4.05
C LEU A 39 -6.08 -1.94 -2.65
N ALA A 40 -6.13 -2.76 -1.60
CA ALA A 40 -5.96 -2.30 -0.23
C ALA A 40 -4.58 -1.65 0.03
N ILE A 41 -3.51 -2.17 -0.62
CA ILE A 41 -2.19 -1.54 -0.59
C ILE A 41 -2.23 -0.18 -1.30
N ALA A 42 -2.90 -0.08 -2.45
CA ALA A 42 -3.04 1.16 -3.19
C ALA A 42 -3.79 2.23 -2.40
N ASP A 43 -4.87 1.85 -1.69
CA ASP A 43 -5.61 2.75 -0.81
C ASP A 43 -4.76 3.26 0.36
N ALA A 44 -3.95 2.39 0.97
CA ALA A 44 -3.00 2.82 1.98
C ALA A 44 -1.98 3.84 1.42
N LEU A 45 -1.50 3.64 0.18
CA LEU A 45 -0.60 4.57 -0.49
C LEU A 45 -1.27 5.91 -0.83
N ASP A 46 -2.57 5.90 -1.14
CA ASP A 46 -3.36 7.11 -1.39
C ASP A 46 -3.57 7.92 -0.11
N ILE A 47 -3.94 7.26 1.00
CA ILE A 47 -4.04 7.92 2.32
C ILE A 47 -2.70 8.58 2.70
N ALA A 48 -1.59 7.89 2.41
CA ALA A 48 -0.25 8.42 2.67
C ALA A 48 0.14 9.61 1.79
N TYR A 49 -0.58 9.90 0.70
CA TYR A 49 -0.29 11.02 -0.20
C TYR A 49 -0.31 12.38 0.52
N SER A 50 -1.27 12.56 1.43
CA SER A 50 -1.36 13.76 2.29
C SER A 50 -0.31 13.78 3.41
N HIS A 51 0.41 12.68 3.62
CA HIS A 51 1.40 12.48 4.68
C HIS A 51 2.71 11.88 4.12
N PRO A 52 3.42 12.58 3.21
CA PRO A 52 4.46 11.97 2.37
C PRO A 52 5.65 11.38 3.14
N GLY A 53 5.87 11.79 4.39
CA GLY A 53 6.85 11.15 5.29
C GLY A 53 6.54 9.68 5.62
N LEU A 54 5.29 9.23 5.41
CA LEU A 54 4.87 7.85 5.63
C LEU A 54 5.35 6.91 4.52
N TYR A 55 5.57 7.38 3.29
CA TYR A 55 6.10 6.53 2.20
C TYR A 55 7.42 5.86 2.57
N ALA A 56 8.24 6.48 3.41
CA ALA A 56 9.49 5.91 3.92
C ALA A 56 9.29 4.75 4.90
N LYS A 57 8.07 4.54 5.40
CA LYS A 57 7.71 3.47 6.35
C LYS A 57 7.09 2.26 5.68
N PHE A 58 6.64 2.36 4.43
CA PHE A 58 6.04 1.24 3.71
C PHE A 58 7.06 0.10 3.55
N PRO A 59 6.63 -1.16 3.70
CA PRO A 59 7.54 -2.29 3.59
C PRO A 59 8.17 -2.40 2.20
N ASP A 60 9.37 -2.97 2.13
CA ASP A 60 10.10 -3.11 0.87
C ASP A 60 9.33 -3.89 -0.21
N GLY A 61 8.46 -4.82 0.21
CA GLY A 61 7.58 -5.57 -0.68
C GLY A 61 6.65 -4.68 -1.53
N VAL A 62 6.16 -3.57 -0.97
CA VAL A 62 5.30 -2.62 -1.69
C VAL A 62 6.07 -1.95 -2.82
N TYR A 63 7.32 -1.59 -2.57
CA TYR A 63 8.17 -1.01 -3.60
C TYR A 63 8.50 -2.01 -4.71
N GLU A 64 8.76 -3.28 -4.37
CA GLU A 64 9.00 -4.31 -5.39
C GLU A 64 7.74 -4.55 -6.23
N LEU A 65 6.56 -4.58 -5.62
CA LEU A 65 5.28 -4.63 -6.36
C LEU A 65 5.08 -3.42 -7.26
N ALA A 66 5.40 -2.21 -6.78
CA ALA A 66 5.27 -0.98 -7.57
C ALA A 66 6.17 -0.97 -8.83
N LYS A 67 7.20 -1.81 -8.93
CA LYS A 67 8.01 -1.93 -10.16
C LYS A 67 7.32 -2.77 -11.22
N ASP A 68 6.37 -3.60 -10.84
CA ASP A 68 5.68 -4.52 -11.73
C ASP A 68 4.42 -3.83 -12.30
N PRO A 69 4.36 -3.57 -13.61
CA PRO A 69 3.22 -2.91 -14.22
C PRO A 69 1.93 -3.74 -14.19
N ASP A 70 2.01 -5.05 -13.93
CA ASP A 70 0.82 -5.90 -13.75
C ASP A 70 0.06 -5.52 -12.45
N TYR A 71 0.74 -4.93 -11.46
CA TYR A 71 0.15 -4.33 -10.27
C TYR A 71 -0.12 -2.84 -10.49
N MET A 72 -0.88 -2.51 -11.53
CA MET A 72 -1.09 -1.13 -11.98
C MET A 72 -1.56 -0.17 -10.88
N ALA A 73 -2.44 -0.62 -9.97
CA ALA A 73 -2.94 0.19 -8.85
C ALA A 73 -1.82 0.63 -7.88
N ILE A 74 -0.77 -0.17 -7.74
CA ILE A 74 0.40 0.12 -6.90
C ILE A 74 1.49 0.82 -7.73
N HIS A 75 1.64 0.43 -9.01
CA HIS A 75 2.66 0.94 -9.92
C HIS A 75 2.67 2.46 -10.04
N VAL A 76 1.50 3.10 -10.02
CA VAL A 76 1.36 4.56 -10.11
C VAL A 76 2.08 5.31 -8.98
N TYR A 77 2.34 4.65 -7.84
CA TYR A 77 3.05 5.24 -6.70
C TYR A 77 4.57 5.00 -6.72
N LEU A 78 5.11 4.31 -7.73
CA LEU A 78 6.52 3.91 -7.77
C LEU A 78 7.47 5.10 -7.58
N ASP A 79 7.21 6.23 -8.25
CA ASP A 79 8.09 7.39 -8.16
C ASP A 79 8.02 8.10 -6.81
N LEU A 80 6.85 8.10 -6.16
CA LEU A 80 6.68 8.59 -4.78
C LEU A 80 7.45 7.69 -3.80
N LEU A 81 7.29 6.38 -3.90
CA LEU A 81 8.03 5.41 -3.09
C LEU A 81 9.55 5.53 -3.28
N LYS A 82 10.02 5.74 -4.52
CA LYS A 82 11.45 6.03 -4.81
C LYS A 82 11.93 7.32 -4.15
N ALA A 83 11.15 8.39 -4.24
CA ALA A 83 11.53 9.70 -3.73
C ALA A 83 11.69 9.72 -2.19
N HIS A 84 10.91 8.89 -1.50
CA HIS A 84 10.88 8.85 -0.04
C HIS A 84 11.66 7.69 0.59
N ARG A 85 12.21 6.78 -0.22
CA ARG A 85 13.13 5.75 0.28
C ARG A 85 14.47 6.38 0.69
N LYS A 86 14.87 6.16 1.94
CA LYS A 86 16.21 6.54 2.40
C LYS A 86 17.25 5.67 1.69
N ARG A 87 18.29 6.30 1.14
CA ARG A 87 19.48 5.63 0.59
C ARG A 87 20.31 4.97 1.69
#